data_AF-A0A151A8R2-F1
#
_entry.id   AF-A0A151A8R2-F1
#
_cell.length_a   1.000
_cell.length_b   1.000
_cell.length_c   1.000
_cell.angle_alpha   90.00
_cell.angle_beta   90.00
_cell.angle_gamma   90.00
#
_symmetry.space_group_name_H-M   'P 1'
#
loop_
_entity.id
_entity.type
_entity.pdbx_description
1 polymer ?
#
loop_
_entity_poly.entity_id
_entity_poly.type
_entity_poly.pdbx_seq_one_letter_code
_entity_poly.pdbx_strand_id
1 'polypeptide(L)'
;MELGEQEPFTYDGRLVFNGIYTTKIINSDLDFQEVISNDLTNFSDGSIDNPGHGYQVLPFSQFMEDTSVSPKIERELGEIHGFRYLEEIWEYHEVAINGSTENRPTLAKNSSFDAYWAYPDYFFIKGNKTETRKAEELVQYALDDYIQIKEISFHPEFLLWLFSKEKNGDDLPGSISINMLTDAEISGESPDLLGQHSKVTDSIDITKSALVLIGVLQQKGLVALEGVFEIGGQFVRARISTDGRIHIKADHAIKGSSDFERIILSLAFMRSFTGLYQYWEDLDAENRYPPVEFFIDLYNECDRQGIEINFSIDDVIGKFRKKGSTEEYEQYQSGLADFNR
;
A
#
# COMPACT_ATOMS: atom_id res chain seq x y z
N MET A 1 -18.58 33.02 10.12
CA MET A 1 -17.65 33.04 8.99
C MET A 1 -17.94 31.76 8.24
N GLU A 2 -18.64 31.86 7.11
CA GLU A 2 -19.05 30.69 6.33
C GLU A 2 -17.78 29.97 5.85
N LEU A 3 -17.58 28.75 6.35
CA LEU A 3 -16.66 27.78 5.74
C LEU A 3 -17.23 27.55 4.33
N GLY A 4 -16.63 28.19 3.33
CA GLY A 4 -16.95 27.90 1.93
C GLY A 4 -16.82 26.39 1.72
N GLU A 5 -17.76 25.82 0.98
CA GLU A 5 -17.81 24.41 0.58
C GLU A 5 -16.46 24.00 -0.03
N GLN A 6 -15.53 23.55 0.80
CA GLN A 6 -14.33 22.85 0.34
C GLN A 6 -14.75 21.41 0.12
N GLU A 7 -14.38 20.86 -1.04
CA GLU A 7 -14.52 19.42 -1.28
C GLU A 7 -13.87 18.67 -0.10
N PRO A 8 -14.59 17.75 0.57
CA PRO A 8 -14.08 17.05 1.75
C PRO A 8 -12.86 16.17 1.41
N PHE A 9 -12.70 15.87 0.13
CA PHE A 9 -11.63 15.07 -0.44
C PHE A 9 -10.54 15.98 -1.00
N THR A 10 -9.36 15.96 -0.40
CA THR A 10 -8.23 16.81 -0.80
C THR A 10 -7.04 15.96 -1.24
N TYR A 11 -6.46 16.30 -2.38
CA TYR A 11 -5.25 15.69 -2.94
C TYR A 11 -4.05 16.64 -2.82
N ASP A 12 -3.22 16.46 -1.80
CA ASP A 12 -2.04 17.29 -1.57
C ASP A 12 -0.81 16.87 -2.41
N GLY A 13 -1.04 16.26 -3.58
CA GLY A 13 0.03 15.81 -4.47
C GLY A 13 0.57 14.41 -4.20
N ARG A 14 0.11 13.71 -3.15
CA ARG A 14 0.52 12.33 -2.82
C ARG A 14 -0.63 11.53 -2.20
N LEU A 15 -0.94 10.35 -2.76
CA LEU A 15 -1.82 9.37 -2.14
C LEU A 15 -0.95 8.24 -1.57
N VAL A 16 -0.63 8.35 -0.29
CA VAL A 16 0.19 7.38 0.43
C VAL A 16 -0.69 6.66 1.43
N PHE A 17 -0.83 5.36 1.25
CA PHE A 17 -1.46 4.45 2.18
C PHE A 17 -0.34 3.72 2.91
N ASN A 18 -0.22 3.98 4.21
CA ASN A 18 0.72 3.26 5.08
C ASN A 18 -0.01 2.25 5.97
N GLY A 19 -1.34 2.30 6.05
CA GLY A 19 -2.13 1.32 6.80
C GLY A 19 -2.99 0.53 5.83
N ILE A 20 -2.68 -0.74 5.66
CA ILE A 20 -3.42 -1.65 4.78
C ILE A 20 -3.74 -2.87 5.62
N TYR A 21 -5.02 -3.14 5.81
CA TYR A 21 -5.48 -4.19 6.71
C TYR A 21 -6.51 -5.07 6.00
N THR A 22 -6.51 -6.36 6.32
CA THR A 22 -7.68 -7.20 6.10
C THR A 22 -8.67 -6.99 7.24
N THR A 23 -9.95 -7.14 6.95
CA THR A 23 -11.01 -7.04 7.94
C THR A 23 -11.79 -8.34 8.06
N LYS A 24 -12.21 -8.66 9.27
CA LYS A 24 -13.14 -9.75 9.57
C LYS A 24 -14.22 -9.21 10.48
N ILE A 25 -15.46 -9.26 10.02
CA ILE A 25 -16.62 -8.86 10.81
C ILE A 25 -16.82 -9.90 11.92
N ILE A 26 -16.80 -9.44 13.17
CA ILE A 26 -17.03 -10.27 14.36
C ILE A 26 -18.52 -10.22 14.73
N ASN A 27 -19.16 -9.06 14.57
CA ASN A 27 -20.57 -8.85 14.88
C ASN A 27 -21.38 -8.69 13.59
N SER A 28 -22.28 -9.63 13.32
CA SER A 28 -23.13 -9.63 12.11
C SER A 28 -24.18 -8.52 12.09
N ASP A 29 -24.49 -7.92 13.25
CA ASP A 29 -25.47 -6.84 13.38
C ASP A 29 -24.84 -5.45 13.16
N LEU A 30 -23.60 -5.41 12.68
CA LEU A 30 -22.87 -4.19 12.37
C LEU A 30 -23.57 -3.39 11.25
N ASP A 31 -24.18 -2.27 11.64
CA ASP A 31 -24.46 -1.14 10.74
C ASP A 31 -23.33 -0.12 10.89
N PHE A 32 -22.50 0.02 9.85
CA PHE A 32 -21.35 0.92 9.91
C PHE A 32 -21.75 2.38 10.12
N GLN A 33 -22.85 2.83 9.52
CA GLN A 33 -23.30 4.21 9.70
C GLN A 33 -23.74 4.44 11.13
N GLU A 34 -24.39 3.45 11.74
CA GLU A 34 -24.79 3.51 13.15
C GLU A 34 -23.57 3.52 14.08
N VAL A 35 -22.61 2.62 13.88
CA VAL A 35 -21.39 2.53 14.71
C VAL A 35 -20.55 3.80 14.58
N ILE A 36 -20.35 4.32 13.37
CA ILE A 36 -19.63 5.60 13.22
C ILE A 36 -20.40 6.77 13.84
N SER A 37 -21.73 6.79 13.76
CA SER A 37 -22.51 7.90 14.31
C SER A 37 -22.66 7.86 15.84
N ASN A 38 -22.71 6.65 16.42
CA ASN A 38 -23.01 6.44 17.83
C ASN A 38 -21.76 6.16 18.68
N ASP A 39 -20.80 5.40 18.15
CA ASP A 39 -19.64 4.92 18.90
C ASP A 39 -18.38 5.73 18.60
N LEU A 40 -18.28 6.39 17.43
CA LEU A 40 -17.23 7.36 17.17
C LEU A 40 -17.64 8.76 17.62
N THR A 41 -16.85 9.37 18.51
CA THR A 41 -17.06 10.75 18.96
C THR A 41 -16.99 11.70 17.78
N ASN A 42 -18.11 12.34 17.42
CA ASN A 42 -18.13 13.39 16.42
C ASN A 42 -17.12 14.49 16.77
N PHE A 43 -16.38 14.99 15.78
CA PHE A 43 -15.43 16.06 16.00
C PHE A 43 -16.10 17.30 16.63
N SER A 44 -15.47 17.83 17.68
CA SER A 44 -15.85 19.09 18.31
C SER A 44 -14.61 19.92 18.57
N ASP A 45 -14.68 21.22 18.25
CA ASP A 45 -13.61 22.19 18.53
C ASP A 45 -13.30 22.22 20.04
N GLY A 46 -12.03 22.39 20.37
CA GLY A 46 -11.55 22.40 21.75
C GLY A 46 -10.85 23.69 22.14
N SER A 47 -9.94 23.56 23.10
CA SER A 47 -9.07 24.63 23.57
C SER A 47 -7.63 24.14 23.67
N ILE A 48 -6.68 25.03 23.90
CA ILE A 48 -5.28 24.62 24.10
C ILE A 48 -5.09 23.64 25.28
N ASP A 49 -5.91 23.75 26.33
CA ASP A 49 -5.85 22.88 27.50
C ASP A 49 -6.59 21.54 27.27
N ASN A 50 -7.52 21.51 26.32
CA ASN A 50 -8.26 20.32 25.91
C ASN A 50 -8.53 20.38 24.40
N PRO A 51 -7.54 20.00 23.57
CA PRO A 51 -7.67 20.09 22.11
C PRO A 51 -8.87 19.31 21.59
N GLY A 52 -9.56 19.91 20.62
CA GLY A 52 -10.69 19.29 19.95
C GLY A 52 -10.24 18.04 19.19
N HIS A 53 -11.02 16.98 19.26
CA HIS A 53 -10.76 15.76 18.54
C HIS A 53 -12.05 15.02 18.22
N GLY A 54 -11.99 14.13 17.24
CA GLY A 54 -13.10 13.24 16.90
C GLY A 54 -13.13 12.89 15.43
N TYR A 55 -14.24 12.32 15.01
CA TYR A 55 -14.42 11.74 13.69
C TYR A 55 -15.45 12.51 12.88
N GLN A 56 -15.31 12.42 11.57
CA GLN A 56 -16.23 12.95 10.59
C GLN A 56 -16.47 11.90 9.51
N VAL A 57 -17.73 11.51 9.29
CA VAL A 57 -18.11 10.65 8.16
C VAL A 57 -17.80 11.40 6.86
N LEU A 58 -17.10 10.73 5.95
CA LEU A 58 -16.91 11.23 4.60
C LEU A 58 -18.11 10.73 3.77
N PRO A 59 -18.88 11.62 3.11
CA PRO A 59 -20.08 11.27 2.35
C PRO A 59 -19.73 10.61 1.01
N PHE A 60 -18.99 9.51 1.04
CA PHE A 60 -18.40 8.88 -0.14
C PHE A 60 -19.46 8.44 -1.16
N SER A 61 -20.56 7.83 -0.71
CA SER A 61 -21.67 7.42 -1.57
C SER A 61 -22.35 8.59 -2.29
N GLN A 62 -22.55 9.71 -1.60
CA GLN A 62 -23.16 10.92 -2.19
C GLN A 62 -22.25 11.48 -3.29
N PHE A 63 -20.95 11.59 -3.02
CA PHE A 63 -19.99 12.06 -4.02
C PHE A 63 -19.83 11.08 -5.20
N MET A 64 -19.99 9.77 -4.97
CA MET A 64 -19.99 8.76 -6.04
C MET A 64 -21.16 8.97 -7.02
N GLU A 65 -22.36 9.29 -6.53
CA GLU A 65 -23.54 9.53 -7.38
C GLU A 65 -23.35 10.73 -8.32
N ASP A 66 -22.64 11.76 -7.86
CA ASP A 66 -22.35 12.98 -8.62
C ASP A 66 -21.12 12.86 -9.55
N THR A 67 -20.35 11.77 -9.42
CA THR A 67 -19.11 11.58 -10.18
C THR A 67 -19.27 10.56 -11.30
N SER A 68 -18.90 10.94 -12.52
CA SER A 68 -18.94 10.04 -13.68
C SER A 68 -17.79 9.03 -13.67
N VAL A 69 -17.90 7.99 -12.85
CA VAL A 69 -16.94 6.87 -12.79
C VAL A 69 -17.30 5.82 -13.84
N SER A 70 -16.30 5.14 -14.42
CA SER A 70 -16.57 4.04 -15.35
C SER A 70 -17.20 2.85 -14.59
N PRO A 71 -18.18 2.12 -15.19
CA PRO A 71 -18.81 0.97 -14.53
C PRO A 71 -17.83 -0.16 -14.16
N LYS A 72 -16.66 -0.20 -14.81
CA LYS A 72 -15.59 -1.13 -14.44
C LYS A 72 -14.94 -0.71 -13.12
N ILE A 73 -14.56 0.56 -12.99
CA ILE A 73 -13.95 1.07 -11.76
C ILE A 73 -14.93 0.98 -10.59
N GLU A 74 -16.20 1.31 -10.79
CA GLU A 74 -17.23 1.19 -9.74
C GLU A 74 -17.34 -0.26 -9.22
N ARG A 75 -17.28 -1.25 -10.11
CA ARG A 75 -17.27 -2.66 -9.73
C ARG A 75 -16.03 -3.05 -8.92
N GLU A 76 -14.86 -2.57 -9.33
CA GLU A 76 -13.60 -2.85 -8.63
C GLU A 76 -13.51 -2.15 -7.29
N LEU A 77 -14.14 -0.99 -7.15
CA LEU A 77 -14.22 -0.24 -5.90
C LEU A 77 -15.13 -0.94 -4.90
N GLY A 78 -16.32 -1.37 -5.35
CA GLY A 78 -17.37 -1.90 -4.51
C GLY A 78 -17.85 -0.89 -3.47
N GLU A 79 -18.35 -1.39 -2.34
CA GLU A 79 -18.80 -0.54 -1.23
C GLU A 79 -17.62 0.03 -0.44
N ILE A 80 -17.61 1.34 -0.27
CA ILE A 80 -16.63 2.08 0.52
C ILE A 80 -17.34 2.91 1.57
N HIS A 81 -16.89 2.78 2.82
CA HIS A 81 -17.22 3.72 3.86
C HIS A 81 -16.00 4.54 4.25
N GLY A 82 -16.08 5.86 4.09
CA GLY A 82 -14.99 6.77 4.41
C GLY A 82 -15.25 7.53 5.70
N PHE A 83 -14.21 7.78 6.48
CA PHE A 83 -14.25 8.72 7.59
C PHE A 83 -12.89 9.41 7.77
N ARG A 84 -12.91 10.57 8.39
CA ARG A 84 -11.73 11.36 8.75
C ARG A 84 -11.67 11.51 10.24
N TYR A 85 -10.50 11.28 10.82
CA TYR A 85 -10.21 11.72 12.18
C TYR A 85 -9.55 13.09 12.14
N LEU A 86 -9.94 13.97 13.05
CA LEU A 86 -9.42 15.32 13.22
C LEU A 86 -8.97 15.49 14.67
N GLU A 87 -7.81 16.13 14.85
CA GLU A 87 -7.30 16.54 16.15
C GLU A 87 -6.62 17.91 16.02
N GLU A 88 -7.04 18.85 16.87
CA GLU A 88 -6.47 20.18 16.92
C GLU A 88 -5.04 20.14 17.50
N ILE A 89 -4.12 20.87 16.85
CA ILE A 89 -2.78 21.12 17.36
C ILE A 89 -2.65 22.61 17.63
N TRP A 90 -2.48 22.94 18.91
CA TRP A 90 -2.32 24.31 19.40
C TRP A 90 -0.85 24.64 19.65
N GLU A 91 -0.42 25.84 19.24
CA GLU A 91 0.92 26.37 19.53
C GLU A 91 0.82 27.77 20.14
N TYR A 92 1.82 28.15 20.93
CA TYR A 92 1.95 29.54 21.39
C TYR A 92 2.81 30.32 20.41
N HIS A 93 2.27 31.43 19.90
CA HIS A 93 3.03 32.40 19.10
C HIS A 93 3.12 33.74 19.80
N GLU A 94 4.29 34.36 19.68
CA GLU A 94 4.49 35.76 20.07
C GLU A 94 3.76 36.67 19.08
N VAL A 95 2.82 37.46 19.58
CA VAL A 95 2.11 38.49 18.83
C VAL A 95 2.33 39.85 19.47
N ALA A 96 2.64 40.85 18.64
CA ALA A 96 2.79 42.22 19.07
C ALA A 96 1.41 42.87 19.16
N ILE A 97 0.97 43.18 20.39
CA ILE A 97 -0.29 43.88 20.66
C ILE A 97 0.06 45.15 21.41
N ASN A 98 -0.31 46.31 20.87
CA ASN A 98 -0.13 47.62 21.50
C ASN A 98 1.31 47.92 22.00
N GLY A 99 2.33 47.43 21.28
CA GLY A 99 3.74 47.69 21.59
C GLY A 99 4.35 46.76 22.64
N SER A 100 3.61 45.78 23.14
CA SER A 100 4.11 44.66 23.95
C SER A 100 4.03 43.34 23.18
N THR A 101 5.01 42.47 23.39
CA THR A 101 4.99 41.09 22.89
C THR A 101 4.24 40.21 23.90
N GLU A 102 3.18 39.54 23.45
CA GLU A 102 2.44 38.56 24.25
C GLU A 102 2.45 37.20 23.56
N ASN A 103 2.56 36.11 24.34
CA ASN A 103 2.33 34.77 23.82
C ASN A 103 0.83 34.50 23.77
N ARG A 104 0.29 34.25 22.58
CA ARG A 104 -1.11 33.85 22.39
C ARG A 104 -1.19 32.42 21.86
N PRO A 105 -2.13 31.62 22.38
CA PRO A 105 -2.42 30.33 21.79
C PRO A 105 -3.08 30.55 20.43
N THR A 106 -2.56 29.87 19.42
CA THR A 106 -3.10 29.84 18.07
C THR A 106 -3.24 28.39 17.66
N LEU A 107 -4.36 28.04 17.04
CA LEU A 107 -4.50 26.75 16.38
C LEU A 107 -3.47 26.72 15.23
N ALA A 108 -2.45 25.89 15.37
CA ALA A 108 -1.36 25.81 14.41
C ALA A 108 -1.78 25.00 13.18
N LYS A 109 -2.43 23.86 13.42
CA LYS A 109 -2.95 22.95 12.38
C LYS A 109 -3.92 21.94 12.97
N ASN A 110 -4.60 21.20 12.09
CA ASN A 110 -5.25 19.95 12.47
C ASN A 110 -4.35 18.79 12.03
N SER A 111 -4.10 17.83 12.92
CA SER A 111 -3.67 16.50 12.49
C SER A 111 -4.90 15.75 11.99
N SER A 112 -4.74 15.04 10.89
CA SER A 112 -5.84 14.25 10.34
C SER A 112 -5.31 13.01 9.63
N PHE A 113 -6.14 12.00 9.57
CA PHE A 113 -5.99 10.90 8.64
C PHE A 113 -7.34 10.57 8.03
N ASP A 114 -7.33 10.10 6.79
CA ASP A 114 -8.52 9.55 6.14
C ASP A 114 -8.45 8.03 6.23
N ALA A 115 -9.53 7.41 6.67
CA ALA A 115 -9.69 5.97 6.68
C ALA A 115 -10.84 5.57 5.75
N TYR A 116 -10.63 4.47 5.04
CA TYR A 116 -11.57 3.95 4.05
C TYR A 116 -11.74 2.46 4.30
N TRP A 117 -12.95 2.06 4.69
CA TRP A 117 -13.32 0.67 4.77
C TRP A 117 -13.89 0.22 3.43
N ALA A 118 -13.11 -0.56 2.68
CA ALA A 118 -13.58 -1.26 1.50
C ALA A 118 -14.33 -2.53 1.93
N TYR A 119 -15.61 -2.34 2.24
CA TYR A 119 -16.45 -3.34 2.87
C TYR A 119 -16.58 -4.60 1.99
N PRO A 120 -16.57 -5.80 2.59
CA PRO A 120 -16.30 -6.10 4.00
C PRO A 120 -14.84 -6.50 4.29
N ASP A 121 -13.94 -6.38 3.30
CA ASP A 121 -12.71 -7.19 3.25
C ASP A 121 -11.44 -6.43 3.66
N TYR A 122 -11.38 -5.12 3.41
CA TYR A 122 -10.15 -4.36 3.58
C TYR A 122 -10.36 -2.99 4.19
N PHE A 123 -9.41 -2.57 5.00
CA PHE A 123 -9.37 -1.26 5.60
C PHE A 123 -8.10 -0.53 5.22
N PHE A 124 -8.22 0.70 4.74
CA PHE A 124 -7.11 1.50 4.23
C PHE A 124 -7.01 2.82 4.98
N ILE A 125 -5.80 3.16 5.43
CA ILE A 125 -5.50 4.42 6.10
C ILE A 125 -4.53 5.23 5.25
N LYS A 126 -5.01 6.38 4.81
CA LYS A 126 -4.21 7.40 4.10
C LYS A 126 -3.63 8.36 5.14
N GLY A 127 -2.31 8.44 5.18
CA GLY A 127 -1.57 9.28 6.10
C GLY A 127 -0.10 8.91 6.12
N ASN A 128 0.73 9.66 6.86
CA ASN A 128 2.11 9.25 7.09
C ASN A 128 2.17 8.07 8.09
N LYS A 129 3.35 7.43 8.25
CA LYS A 129 3.49 6.26 9.14
C LYS A 129 3.11 6.53 10.59
N THR A 130 3.44 7.72 11.10
CA THR A 130 3.12 8.10 12.49
C THR A 130 1.62 8.28 12.68
N GLU A 131 0.97 8.99 11.75
CA GLU A 131 -0.50 9.16 11.72
C GLU A 131 -1.20 7.81 11.60
N THR A 132 -0.69 6.92 10.75
CA THR A 132 -1.25 5.59 10.52
C THR A 132 -1.22 4.74 11.78
N ARG A 133 -0.10 4.72 12.52
CA ARG A 133 -0.03 3.95 13.77
C ARG A 133 -1.02 4.46 14.81
N LYS A 134 -1.17 5.78 14.94
CA LYS A 134 -2.19 6.37 15.81
C LYS A 134 -3.60 6.02 15.34
N ALA A 135 -3.81 6.06 14.03
CA ALA A 135 -5.09 5.71 13.42
C ALA A 135 -5.46 4.24 13.68
N GLU A 136 -4.51 3.32 13.57
CA GLU A 136 -4.72 1.91 13.88
C GLU A 136 -5.15 1.71 15.33
N GLU A 137 -4.44 2.31 16.29
CA GLU A 137 -4.78 2.25 17.72
C GLU A 137 -6.21 2.78 17.97
N LEU A 138 -6.56 3.90 17.33
CA LEU A 138 -7.88 4.54 17.45
C LEU A 138 -9.00 3.71 16.81
N VAL A 139 -8.77 3.18 15.61
CA VAL A 139 -9.74 2.36 14.88
C VAL A 139 -9.95 1.03 15.59
N GLN A 140 -8.87 0.41 16.07
CA GLN A 140 -8.95 -0.83 16.83
C GLN A 140 -9.69 -0.60 18.14
N TYR A 141 -9.40 0.45 18.89
CA TYR A 141 -10.13 0.75 20.12
C TYR A 141 -11.62 1.01 19.88
N ALA A 142 -11.95 1.72 18.79
CA ALA A 142 -13.32 2.15 18.58
C ALA A 142 -14.19 1.10 17.87
N LEU A 143 -13.58 0.13 17.18
CA LEU A 143 -14.30 -0.87 16.39
C LEU A 143 -13.97 -2.33 16.79
N ASP A 144 -13.26 -2.58 17.91
CA ASP A 144 -12.83 -3.93 18.32
C ASP A 144 -13.98 -4.91 18.51
N ASP A 145 -15.12 -4.44 19.04
CA ASP A 145 -16.32 -5.23 19.26
C ASP A 145 -17.03 -5.61 17.94
N TYR A 146 -16.67 -4.96 16.83
CA TYR A 146 -17.36 -5.09 15.54
C TYR A 146 -16.51 -5.76 14.48
N ILE A 147 -15.24 -5.34 14.35
CA ILE A 147 -14.33 -5.82 13.31
C ILE A 147 -12.97 -6.17 13.91
N GLN A 148 -12.40 -7.27 13.42
CA GLN A 148 -10.99 -7.57 13.58
C GLN A 148 -10.25 -7.03 12.37
N ILE A 149 -9.21 -6.22 12.61
CA ILE A 149 -8.28 -5.79 11.56
C ILE A 149 -6.95 -6.53 11.70
N LYS A 150 -6.30 -6.87 10.58
CA LYS A 150 -4.95 -7.45 10.55
C LYS A 150 -4.12 -6.76 9.48
N GLU A 151 -2.98 -6.21 9.89
CA GLU A 151 -2.06 -5.51 8.98
C GLU A 151 -1.53 -6.44 7.88
N ILE A 152 -1.41 -5.90 6.68
CA ILE A 152 -0.84 -6.55 5.51
C ILE A 152 0.56 -6.01 5.26
N SER A 153 1.54 -6.91 5.27
CA SER A 153 2.91 -6.63 4.82
C SER A 153 3.19 -7.48 3.58
N PHE A 154 3.52 -6.82 2.47
CA PHE A 154 3.79 -7.52 1.23
C PHE A 154 5.11 -8.28 1.31
N HIS A 155 5.09 -9.59 1.07
CA HIS A 155 6.31 -10.38 1.04
C HIS A 155 7.21 -10.01 -0.16
N PRO A 156 8.56 -9.99 -0.01
CA PRO A 156 9.47 -9.80 -1.13
C PRO A 156 9.25 -10.82 -2.27
N GLU A 157 8.77 -12.01 -1.92
CA GLU A 157 8.45 -13.09 -2.86
C GLU A 157 7.22 -12.81 -3.71
N PHE A 158 6.23 -12.10 -3.15
CA PHE A 158 5.10 -11.60 -3.93
C PHE A 158 5.56 -10.57 -4.95
N LEU A 159 6.43 -9.63 -4.56
CA LEU A 159 6.99 -8.66 -5.51
C LEU A 159 7.85 -9.33 -6.60
N LEU A 160 8.58 -10.39 -6.26
CA LEU A 160 9.30 -11.21 -7.23
C LEU A 160 8.36 -11.98 -8.15
N TRP A 161 7.25 -12.50 -7.63
CA TRP A 161 6.22 -13.14 -8.44
C TRP A 161 5.61 -12.15 -9.45
N LEU A 162 5.22 -10.94 -9.02
CA LEU A 162 4.76 -9.87 -9.92
C LEU A 162 5.80 -9.53 -11.00
N PHE A 163 7.07 -9.39 -10.60
CA PHE A 163 8.17 -9.14 -11.52
C PHE A 163 8.31 -10.27 -12.56
N SER A 164 8.17 -11.53 -12.14
CA SER A 164 8.22 -12.68 -13.04
C SER A 164 7.06 -12.72 -14.02
N LYS A 165 5.86 -12.36 -13.57
CA LYS A 165 4.66 -12.28 -14.42
C LYS A 165 4.85 -11.26 -15.53
N GLU A 166 5.28 -10.05 -15.18
CA GLU A 166 5.60 -9.01 -16.17
C GLU A 166 6.70 -9.46 -17.14
N LYS A 167 7.81 -10.01 -16.62
CA LYS A 167 8.94 -10.41 -17.47
C LYS A 167 8.55 -11.46 -18.52
N ASN A 168 7.67 -12.38 -18.14
CA ASN A 168 7.25 -13.49 -19.00
C ASN A 168 6.08 -13.09 -19.92
N GLY A 169 5.48 -11.92 -19.72
CA GLY A 169 4.25 -11.52 -20.42
C GLY A 169 3.04 -12.36 -19.99
N ASP A 170 3.06 -12.86 -18.76
CA ASP A 170 1.94 -13.61 -18.17
C ASP A 170 0.90 -12.64 -17.62
N ASP A 171 -0.38 -12.98 -17.81
CA ASP A 171 -1.48 -12.24 -17.19
C ASP A 171 -1.51 -12.44 -15.67
N LEU A 172 -1.90 -11.37 -14.97
CA LEU A 172 -2.30 -11.45 -13.56
C LEU A 172 -3.77 -11.90 -13.47
N PRO A 173 -4.13 -12.67 -12.43
CA PRO A 173 -5.52 -12.99 -12.16
C PRO A 173 -6.29 -11.74 -11.71
N GLY A 174 -7.57 -11.69 -12.05
CA GLY A 174 -8.47 -10.60 -11.67
C GLY A 174 -8.51 -9.46 -12.68
N SER A 175 -8.70 -8.24 -12.18
CA SER A 175 -8.98 -7.02 -12.95
C SER A 175 -7.79 -6.08 -13.12
N ILE A 176 -6.69 -6.39 -12.44
CA ILE A 176 -5.45 -5.64 -12.46
C ILE A 176 -4.48 -6.29 -13.44
N SER A 177 -3.81 -5.48 -14.24
CA SER A 177 -2.68 -5.92 -15.06
C SER A 177 -1.50 -4.99 -14.87
N ILE A 178 -0.31 -5.49 -15.17
CA ILE A 178 0.91 -4.68 -15.21
C ILE A 178 1.07 -4.21 -16.65
N ASN A 179 1.17 -2.90 -16.83
CA ASN A 179 1.50 -2.31 -18.13
C ASN A 179 3.01 -2.12 -18.28
N MET A 180 3.69 -1.76 -17.18
CA MET A 180 5.15 -1.73 -17.11
C MET A 180 5.64 -1.61 -15.67
N LEU A 181 6.85 -2.09 -15.41
CA LEU A 181 7.58 -1.85 -14.17
C LEU A 181 8.77 -0.91 -14.43
N THR A 182 8.87 0.17 -13.66
CA THR A 182 9.78 1.29 -13.92
C THR A 182 10.86 1.49 -12.85
N ASP A 183 10.60 1.08 -11.62
CA ASP A 183 11.55 1.22 -10.51
C ASP A 183 11.55 -0.02 -9.63
N ALA A 184 12.70 -0.37 -9.09
CA ALA A 184 12.83 -1.43 -8.11
C ALA A 184 13.85 -1.07 -7.04
N GLU A 185 13.63 -1.63 -5.86
CA GLU A 185 14.60 -1.62 -4.77
C GLU A 185 14.86 -3.05 -4.33
N ILE A 186 16.14 -3.41 -4.27
CA ILE A 186 16.60 -4.74 -3.88
C ILE A 186 17.44 -4.63 -2.61
N SER A 187 17.29 -5.61 -1.74
CA SER A 187 18.03 -5.68 -0.47
C SER A 187 18.48 -7.10 -0.18
N GLY A 188 19.72 -7.25 0.27
CA GLY A 188 20.30 -8.51 0.74
C GLY A 188 20.61 -8.49 2.24
N GLU A 189 20.82 -9.67 2.81
CA GLU A 189 21.18 -9.81 4.24
C GLU A 189 22.58 -9.27 4.54
N SER A 190 23.51 -9.43 3.60
CA SER A 190 24.90 -9.01 3.73
C SER A 190 25.31 -8.07 2.58
N PRO A 191 26.24 -7.14 2.80
CA PRO A 191 26.83 -6.34 1.73
C PRO A 191 27.60 -7.23 0.74
N ASP A 192 27.39 -7.00 -0.55
CA ASP A 192 28.16 -7.58 -1.65
C ASP A 192 28.67 -6.47 -2.60
N LEU A 193 29.10 -6.83 -3.81
CA LEU A 193 29.58 -5.88 -4.82
C LEU A 193 28.52 -4.85 -5.26
N LEU A 194 27.23 -5.15 -5.11
CA LEU A 194 26.13 -4.23 -5.38
C LEU A 194 25.72 -3.42 -4.14
N GLY A 195 26.37 -3.67 -3.01
CA GLY A 195 26.00 -3.15 -1.70
C GLY A 195 24.83 -3.92 -1.08
N GLN A 196 24.54 -3.65 0.20
CA GLN A 196 23.41 -4.31 0.88
C GLN A 196 22.05 -3.89 0.29
N HIS A 197 21.96 -2.66 -0.20
CA HIS A 197 20.77 -2.07 -0.79
C HIS A 197 21.13 -1.45 -2.13
N SER A 198 20.30 -1.69 -3.14
CA SER A 198 20.42 -1.03 -4.44
C SER A 198 19.04 -0.59 -4.92
N LYS A 199 19.00 0.56 -5.59
CA LYS A 199 17.78 1.13 -6.14
C LYS A 199 17.98 1.47 -7.61
N VAL A 200 17.05 1.05 -8.43
CA VAL A 200 16.96 1.45 -9.84
C VAL A 200 15.73 2.32 -9.99
N THR A 201 15.91 3.53 -10.52
CA THR A 201 14.84 4.49 -10.76
C THR A 201 14.81 4.95 -12.21
N ASP A 202 13.64 5.42 -12.65
CA ASP A 202 13.44 6.00 -13.98
C ASP A 202 13.86 5.05 -15.12
N SER A 203 13.72 3.74 -14.92
CA SER A 203 13.90 2.76 -15.99
C SER A 203 12.65 2.71 -16.86
N ILE A 204 12.83 2.48 -18.16
CA ILE A 204 11.73 2.19 -19.08
C ILE A 204 11.13 0.82 -18.78
N ASP A 205 11.99 -0.13 -18.37
CA ASP A 205 11.62 -1.52 -18.11
C ASP A 205 12.66 -2.13 -17.15
N ILE A 206 12.28 -2.31 -15.88
CA ILE A 206 13.19 -2.93 -14.90
C ILE A 206 13.38 -4.43 -15.11
N THR A 207 12.54 -5.10 -15.90
CA THR A 207 12.67 -6.54 -16.17
C THR A 207 13.90 -6.89 -17.03
N LYS A 208 14.54 -5.84 -17.57
CA LYS A 208 15.81 -5.88 -18.31
C LYS A 208 16.94 -5.17 -17.58
N SER A 209 16.71 -4.61 -16.39
CA SER A 209 17.74 -3.89 -15.65
C SER A 209 18.76 -4.87 -15.06
N ALA A 210 19.98 -4.86 -15.59
CA ALA A 210 21.11 -5.64 -15.09
C ALA A 210 21.25 -5.65 -13.56
N LEU A 211 21.13 -4.49 -12.92
CA LEU A 211 21.25 -4.37 -11.46
C LEU A 211 20.16 -5.16 -10.72
N VAL A 212 18.92 -5.12 -11.22
CA VAL A 212 17.81 -5.87 -10.63
C VAL A 212 17.99 -7.37 -10.89
N LEU A 213 18.33 -7.75 -12.14
CA LEU A 213 18.51 -9.14 -12.53
C LEU A 213 19.62 -9.82 -11.71
N ILE A 214 20.80 -9.20 -11.63
CA ILE A 214 21.92 -9.70 -10.83
C ILE A 214 21.53 -9.77 -9.36
N GLY A 215 20.82 -8.75 -8.84
CA GLY A 215 20.34 -8.75 -7.46
C GLY A 215 19.44 -9.94 -7.14
N VAL A 216 18.48 -10.24 -8.01
CA VAL A 216 17.58 -11.40 -7.86
C VAL A 216 18.38 -12.71 -7.93
N LEU A 217 19.32 -12.83 -8.87
CA LEU A 217 20.19 -14.00 -9.00
C LEU A 217 21.10 -14.20 -7.77
N GLN A 218 21.48 -13.11 -7.09
CA GLN A 218 22.20 -13.11 -5.82
C GLN A 218 21.28 -13.26 -4.59
N GLN A 219 20.02 -13.63 -4.79
CA GLN A 219 19.02 -13.84 -3.74
C GLN A 219 18.70 -12.60 -2.91
N LYS A 220 18.95 -11.39 -3.43
CA LYS A 220 18.40 -10.18 -2.82
C LYS A 220 16.89 -10.15 -3.01
N GLY A 221 16.17 -9.76 -1.96
CA GLY A 221 14.73 -9.57 -2.00
C GLY A 221 14.37 -8.27 -2.71
N LEU A 222 13.32 -8.29 -3.51
CA LEU A 222 12.64 -7.07 -3.97
C LEU A 222 11.88 -6.48 -2.78
N VAL A 223 12.33 -5.33 -2.29
CA VAL A 223 11.71 -4.65 -1.13
C VAL A 223 10.79 -3.52 -1.54
N ALA A 224 10.89 -3.06 -2.79
CA ALA A 224 9.88 -2.20 -3.39
C ALA A 224 9.86 -2.37 -4.91
N LEU A 225 8.66 -2.22 -5.48
CA LEU A 225 8.38 -2.29 -6.90
C LEU A 225 7.53 -1.09 -7.29
N GLU A 226 7.88 -0.43 -8.39
CA GLU A 226 7.07 0.64 -8.96
C GLU A 226 6.74 0.33 -10.41
N GLY A 227 5.52 0.65 -10.81
CA GLY A 227 5.07 0.46 -12.17
C GLY A 227 3.79 1.22 -12.49
N VAL A 228 3.37 1.09 -13.74
CA VAL A 228 2.06 1.52 -14.21
C VAL A 228 1.20 0.27 -14.31
N PHE A 229 0.08 0.29 -13.60
CA PHE A 229 -0.90 -0.78 -13.56
C PHE A 229 -2.16 -0.33 -14.29
N GLU A 230 -2.83 -1.25 -14.96
CA GLU A 230 -4.16 -1.00 -15.50
C GLU A 230 -5.21 -1.61 -14.57
N ILE A 231 -6.27 -0.85 -14.32
CA ILE A 231 -7.47 -1.32 -13.62
C ILE A 231 -8.69 -0.72 -14.30
N GLY A 232 -9.64 -1.57 -14.70
CA GLY A 232 -10.89 -1.10 -15.31
C GLY A 232 -10.72 -0.20 -16.55
N GLY A 233 -9.61 -0.33 -17.30
CA GLY A 233 -9.28 0.52 -18.45
C GLY A 233 -8.66 1.87 -18.10
N GLN A 234 -8.25 2.07 -16.84
CA GLN A 234 -7.55 3.27 -16.35
C GLN A 234 -6.16 2.88 -15.86
N PHE A 235 -5.20 3.80 -15.99
CA PHE A 235 -3.82 3.56 -15.58
C PHE A 235 -3.51 4.24 -14.25
N VAL A 236 -2.91 3.49 -13.34
CA VAL A 236 -2.47 3.94 -12.01
C VAL A 236 -0.98 3.67 -11.87
N ARG A 237 -0.18 4.72 -11.65
CA ARG A 237 1.22 4.56 -11.28
C ARG A 237 1.32 4.36 -9.77
N ALA A 238 1.88 3.25 -9.33
CA ALA A 238 1.99 2.92 -7.91
C ALA A 238 3.37 2.37 -7.58
N ARG A 239 3.88 2.78 -6.41
CA ARG A 239 5.03 2.15 -5.75
C ARG A 239 4.54 1.34 -4.56
N ILE A 240 4.82 0.05 -4.57
CA ILE A 240 4.49 -0.91 -3.53
C ILE A 240 5.77 -1.28 -2.80
N SER A 241 5.75 -1.26 -1.48
CA SER A 241 6.88 -1.60 -0.62
C SER A 241 6.51 -2.71 0.35
N THR A 242 7.49 -3.53 0.74
CA THR A 242 7.27 -4.65 1.66
C THR A 242 6.91 -4.23 3.08
N ASP A 243 7.13 -2.97 3.44
CA ASP A 243 6.75 -2.36 4.71
C ASP A 243 5.26 -1.96 4.80
N GLY A 244 4.40 -2.56 3.98
CA GLY A 244 2.95 -2.31 3.97
C GLY A 244 2.55 -0.97 3.34
N ARG A 245 3.48 -0.29 2.66
CA ARG A 245 3.21 1.01 2.03
C ARG A 245 2.86 0.86 0.55
N ILE A 246 1.75 1.48 0.15
CA ILE A 246 1.44 1.77 -1.25
C ILE A 246 1.39 3.27 -1.47
N HIS A 247 2.19 3.75 -2.42
CA HIS A 247 2.22 5.15 -2.84
C HIS A 247 1.72 5.26 -4.28
N ILE A 248 0.52 5.82 -4.42
CA ILE A 248 -0.10 6.10 -5.72
C ILE A 248 0.34 7.49 -6.16
N LYS A 249 1.00 7.54 -7.31
CA LYS A 249 1.50 8.76 -7.93
C LYS A 249 0.46 9.24 -8.93
N ALA A 250 -0.09 10.43 -8.71
CA ALA A 250 -0.89 11.09 -9.74
C ALA A 250 0.02 11.80 -10.74
N ASP A 251 0.74 11.04 -11.56
CA ASP A 251 1.33 11.54 -12.79
C ASP A 251 0.48 11.16 -14.00
N HIS A 252 0.65 11.95 -15.07
CA HIS A 252 0.07 11.89 -16.43
C HIS A 252 -1.32 11.26 -16.70
N ALA A 253 -1.66 10.07 -16.19
CA ALA A 253 -2.92 9.36 -16.42
C ALA A 253 -4.12 9.95 -15.66
N ILE A 254 -3.93 10.41 -14.41
CA ILE A 254 -5.01 10.97 -13.56
C ILE A 254 -4.86 12.48 -13.32
N LYS A 255 -3.93 13.13 -14.03
CA LYS A 255 -3.59 14.55 -13.85
C LYS A 255 -4.76 15.50 -14.18
N GLY A 256 -5.70 15.07 -15.00
CA GLY A 256 -6.91 15.83 -15.36
C GLY A 256 -8.14 15.53 -14.50
N SER A 257 -8.06 14.53 -13.61
CA SER A 257 -9.15 14.11 -12.74
C SER A 257 -9.25 14.99 -11.51
N SER A 258 -10.49 15.15 -11.01
CA SER A 258 -10.81 15.75 -9.71
C SER A 258 -10.16 14.99 -8.55
N ASP A 259 -10.04 15.63 -7.40
CA ASP A 259 -9.44 15.01 -6.21
C ASP A 259 -10.21 13.75 -5.79
N PHE A 260 -11.54 13.81 -5.86
CA PHE A 260 -12.38 12.66 -5.56
C PHE A 260 -12.20 11.50 -6.56
N GLU A 261 -12.18 11.76 -7.86
CA GLU A 261 -11.89 10.72 -8.87
C GLU A 261 -10.54 10.03 -8.64
N ARG A 262 -9.52 10.78 -8.21
CA ARG A 262 -8.21 10.19 -7.87
C ARG A 262 -8.29 9.27 -6.66
N ILE A 263 -9.10 9.63 -5.66
CA ILE A 263 -9.34 8.78 -4.49
C ILE A 263 -10.10 7.51 -4.90
N ILE A 264 -11.16 7.63 -5.71
CA ILE A 264 -11.91 6.48 -6.24
C ILE A 264 -10.97 5.50 -6.96
N LEU A 265 -10.19 6.00 -7.93
CA LEU A 265 -9.25 5.16 -8.69
C LEU A 265 -8.20 4.53 -7.78
N SER A 266 -7.75 5.28 -6.78
CA SER A 266 -6.78 4.80 -5.80
C SER A 266 -7.35 3.68 -4.95
N LEU A 267 -8.56 3.84 -4.41
CA LEU A 267 -9.21 2.85 -3.58
C LEU A 267 -9.59 1.58 -4.37
N ALA A 268 -10.03 1.75 -5.62
CA ALA A 268 -10.26 0.62 -6.52
C ALA A 268 -8.94 -0.16 -6.75
N PHE A 269 -7.84 0.55 -7.05
CA PHE A 269 -6.52 -0.07 -7.17
C PHE A 269 -6.09 -0.78 -5.88
N MET A 270 -6.25 -0.13 -4.72
CA MET A 270 -5.89 -0.70 -3.43
C MET A 270 -6.68 -1.99 -3.15
N ARG A 271 -8.00 -2.00 -3.41
CA ARG A 271 -8.85 -3.19 -3.23
C ARG A 271 -8.40 -4.32 -4.15
N SER A 272 -8.28 -4.09 -5.45
CA SER A 272 -7.89 -5.14 -6.40
C SER A 272 -6.46 -5.63 -6.17
N PHE A 273 -5.50 -4.75 -5.85
CA PHE A 273 -4.11 -5.13 -5.58
C PHE A 273 -3.99 -5.94 -4.27
N THR A 274 -4.74 -5.55 -3.23
CA THR A 274 -4.76 -6.30 -1.96
C THR A 274 -5.42 -7.67 -2.14
N GLY A 275 -6.48 -7.75 -2.96
CA GLY A 275 -7.08 -9.03 -3.35
C GLY A 275 -6.13 -9.92 -4.15
N LEU A 276 -5.33 -9.33 -5.05
CA LEU A 276 -4.28 -10.07 -5.76
C LEU A 276 -3.23 -10.64 -4.81
N TYR A 277 -2.85 -9.88 -3.77
CA TYR A 277 -1.93 -10.36 -2.75
C TYR A 277 -2.50 -11.55 -1.98
N GLN A 278 -3.77 -11.47 -1.54
CA GLN A 278 -4.43 -12.59 -0.87
C GLN A 278 -4.56 -13.82 -1.76
N TYR A 279 -4.93 -13.62 -3.03
CA TYR A 279 -4.94 -14.70 -4.01
C TYR A 279 -3.57 -15.41 -4.08
N TRP A 280 -2.48 -14.63 -4.11
CA TRP A 280 -1.14 -15.17 -4.12
C TRP A 280 -0.79 -15.93 -2.83
N GLU A 281 -1.23 -15.43 -1.66
CA GLU A 281 -1.06 -16.15 -0.38
C GLU A 281 -1.81 -17.48 -0.35
N ASP A 282 -2.93 -17.58 -1.06
CA ASP A 282 -3.77 -18.78 -1.15
C ASP A 282 -3.32 -19.78 -2.23
N LEU A 283 -2.41 -19.38 -3.13
CA LEU A 283 -1.82 -20.29 -4.12
C LEU A 283 -1.09 -21.44 -3.44
N ASP A 284 -1.18 -22.63 -4.03
CA ASP A 284 -0.30 -23.73 -3.70
C ASP A 284 1.17 -23.39 -3.99
N ALA A 285 2.07 -24.05 -3.27
CA ALA A 285 3.51 -23.80 -3.31
C ALA A 285 4.08 -23.80 -4.75
N GLU A 286 3.59 -24.70 -5.60
CA GLU A 286 4.02 -24.84 -7.00
C GLU A 286 3.73 -23.59 -7.85
N ASN A 287 2.62 -22.89 -7.60
CA ASN A 287 2.20 -21.73 -8.38
C ASN A 287 2.51 -20.38 -7.69
N ARG A 288 2.79 -20.40 -6.39
CA ARG A 288 3.08 -19.21 -5.59
C ARG A 288 4.41 -18.56 -5.97
N TYR A 289 5.36 -19.33 -6.49
CA TYR A 289 6.72 -18.86 -6.74
C TYR A 289 7.08 -18.87 -8.23
N PRO A 290 8.03 -18.02 -8.66
CA PRO A 290 8.54 -18.10 -10.03
C PRO A 290 9.11 -19.50 -10.33
N PRO A 291 8.87 -20.05 -11.53
CA PRO A 291 9.43 -21.34 -11.94
C PRO A 291 10.96 -21.26 -12.04
N VAL A 292 11.66 -22.40 -12.01
CA VAL A 292 13.13 -22.40 -12.02
C VAL A 292 13.70 -21.83 -13.33
N GLU A 293 12.97 -22.01 -14.43
CA GLU A 293 13.28 -21.50 -15.76
C GLU A 293 13.38 -19.96 -15.76
N PHE A 294 12.60 -19.27 -14.93
CA PHE A 294 12.66 -17.81 -14.81
C PHE A 294 14.06 -17.33 -14.41
N PHE A 295 14.75 -18.02 -13.49
CA PHE A 295 16.11 -17.63 -13.06
C PHE A 295 17.15 -17.90 -14.14
N ILE A 296 16.96 -18.97 -14.92
CA ILE A 296 17.82 -19.27 -16.09
C ILE A 296 17.65 -18.16 -17.13
N ASP A 297 16.42 -17.69 -17.35
CA ASP A 297 16.13 -16.60 -18.28
C ASP A 297 16.72 -15.26 -17.80
N LEU A 298 16.76 -14.99 -16.49
CA LEU A 298 17.48 -13.83 -15.95
C LEU A 298 18.97 -13.89 -16.26
N TYR A 299 19.59 -15.06 -16.05
CA TYR A 299 21.00 -15.28 -16.34
C TYR A 299 21.30 -15.07 -17.84
N ASN A 300 20.49 -15.66 -18.70
CA ASN A 300 20.61 -15.51 -20.16
C ASN A 300 20.38 -14.07 -20.64
N GLU A 301 19.52 -13.31 -19.96
CA GLU A 301 19.34 -11.88 -20.22
C GLU A 301 20.60 -11.08 -19.84
N CYS A 302 21.22 -11.36 -18.69
CA CYS A 302 22.51 -10.74 -18.31
C CYS A 302 23.62 -11.07 -19.31
N ASP A 303 23.75 -12.34 -19.74
CA ASP A 303 24.75 -12.76 -20.73
C ASP A 303 24.54 -12.05 -22.08
N ARG A 304 23.29 -11.94 -22.55
CA ARG A 304 22.95 -11.18 -23.77
C ARG A 304 23.28 -9.69 -23.67
N GLN A 305 23.26 -9.13 -22.47
CA GLN A 305 23.70 -7.74 -22.20
C GLN A 305 25.22 -7.60 -22.08
N GLY A 306 25.98 -8.69 -22.23
CA GLY A 306 27.44 -8.70 -22.12
C GLY A 306 27.95 -8.66 -20.68
N ILE A 307 27.13 -9.09 -19.72
CA ILE A 307 27.45 -9.08 -18.30
C ILE A 307 27.88 -10.49 -17.88
N GLU A 308 29.15 -10.60 -17.48
CA GLU A 308 29.71 -11.85 -16.96
C GLU A 308 29.26 -12.05 -15.50
N ILE A 309 28.56 -13.16 -15.25
CA ILE A 309 28.13 -13.57 -13.91
C ILE A 309 29.17 -14.54 -13.34
N ASN A 310 29.90 -14.08 -12.32
CA ASN A 310 31.02 -14.81 -11.72
C ASN A 310 30.62 -15.63 -10.46
N PHE A 311 29.33 -15.82 -10.24
CA PHE A 311 28.78 -16.56 -9.10
C PHE A 311 27.79 -17.62 -9.60
N SER A 312 27.55 -18.67 -8.80
CA SER A 312 26.58 -19.69 -9.17
C SER A 312 25.14 -19.21 -8.95
N ILE A 313 24.27 -19.50 -9.91
CA ILE A 313 22.81 -19.32 -9.78
C ILE A 313 22.12 -20.56 -9.19
N ASP A 314 22.85 -21.64 -8.94
CA ASP A 314 22.28 -22.88 -8.40
C ASP A 314 21.64 -22.68 -7.03
N ASP A 315 22.18 -21.75 -6.23
CA ASP A 315 21.66 -21.47 -4.90
C ASP A 315 20.24 -20.86 -4.95
N VAL A 316 20.00 -19.90 -5.87
CA VAL A 316 18.67 -19.31 -6.03
C VAL A 316 17.69 -20.32 -6.62
N ILE A 317 18.12 -21.11 -7.61
CA ILE A 317 17.31 -22.19 -8.19
C ILE A 317 16.96 -23.23 -7.12
N GLY A 318 17.92 -23.66 -6.31
CA GLY A 318 17.73 -24.62 -5.23
C GLY A 318 16.78 -24.09 -4.16
N LYS A 319 16.89 -22.81 -3.77
CA LYS A 319 15.98 -22.16 -2.83
C LYS A 319 14.53 -22.19 -3.34
N PHE A 320 14.29 -21.80 -4.58
CA PHE A 320 12.92 -21.73 -5.13
C PHE A 320 12.35 -23.09 -5.52
N ARG A 321 13.18 -24.05 -5.91
CA ARG A 321 12.75 -25.46 -6.08
C ARG A 321 12.20 -26.03 -4.77
N LYS A 322 12.94 -25.86 -3.66
CA LYS A 322 12.50 -26.31 -2.32
C LYS A 322 11.21 -25.65 -1.88
N LYS A 323 11.00 -24.38 -2.24
CA LYS A 323 9.77 -23.65 -1.92
C LYS A 323 8.57 -24.12 -2.73
N GLY A 324 8.78 -24.51 -3.98
CA GLY A 324 7.75 -25.09 -4.84
C GLY A 324 7.38 -26.53 -4.47
N SER A 325 8.29 -27.30 -3.87
CA SER A 325 8.02 -28.65 -3.37
C SER A 325 7.49 -28.62 -1.92
N THR A 326 6.18 -28.82 -1.74
CA THR A 326 5.49 -28.74 -0.44
C THR A 326 6.17 -29.55 0.68
N GLU A 327 6.68 -30.75 0.38
CA GLU A 327 7.29 -31.65 1.37
C GLU A 327 8.69 -31.21 1.83
N GLU A 328 9.49 -30.57 0.98
CA GLU A 328 10.87 -30.19 1.34
C GLU A 328 10.93 -28.87 2.12
N TYR A 329 9.99 -27.95 1.86
CA TYR A 329 9.92 -26.67 2.55
C TYR A 329 9.49 -26.80 4.02
N GLU A 330 8.44 -27.59 4.30
CA GLU A 330 7.96 -27.81 5.67
C GLU A 330 9.04 -28.46 6.55
N GLN A 331 9.79 -29.42 6.00
CA GLN A 331 10.92 -30.05 6.70
C GLN A 331 12.08 -29.07 6.97
N TYR A 332 12.35 -28.15 6.03
CA TYR A 332 13.38 -27.12 6.21
C TYR A 332 12.99 -26.10 7.29
N GLN A 333 11.72 -25.65 7.30
CA GLN A 333 11.21 -24.75 8.33
C GLN A 333 11.17 -25.40 9.71
N SER A 334 10.73 -26.67 9.81
CA SER A 334 10.78 -27.40 11.08
C SER A 334 12.21 -27.60 11.58
N GLY A 335 13.16 -27.86 10.67
CA GLY A 335 14.57 -27.99 11.02
C GLY A 335 15.17 -26.71 11.59
N LEU A 336 14.84 -25.54 11.02
CA LEU A 336 15.30 -24.24 11.53
C LEU A 336 14.68 -23.86 12.88
N ALA A 337 13.45 -24.29 13.17
CA ALA A 337 12.81 -24.10 14.47
C ALA A 337 13.49 -24.92 15.59
N ASP A 338 14.03 -26.09 15.25
CA ASP A 338 14.76 -26.95 16.18
C ASP A 338 16.21 -26.49 16.45
N PHE A 339 16.79 -25.64 15.59
CA PHE A 339 18.11 -25.03 15.81
C PHE A 339 18.06 -23.73 16.64
N ASN A 340 16.88 -23.17 16.89
CA ASN A 340 16.68 -21.95 17.67
C ASN A 340 16.15 -22.21 19.10
N ARG A 341 16.39 -23.42 19.66
CA ARG A 341 16.09 -23.76 21.05
C ARG A 341 17.34 -23.97 21.90
#